data_AF-A0A7X7SKA2-F1
#
_entry.id   AF-A0A7X7SKA2-F1
#
_cell.length_a   1.000
_cell.length_b   1.000
_cell.length_c   1.000
_cell.angle_alpha   90.00
_cell.angle_beta   90.00
_cell.angle_gamma   90.00
#
_symmetry.space_group_name_H-M   'P 1'
#
loop_
_entity.id
_entity.type
_entity.pdbx_description
1 polymer ?
#
loop_
_entity_poly.entity_id
_entity_poly.type
_entity_poly.pdbx_seq_one_letter_code
_entity_poly.pdbx_strand_id
1 'polypeptide(L)'
;NAQLMHAYDVVLGSDLSYERAVSPLQRALLEQAHARGADVLIADAGRTYFDERGLVQIAEYEIEVPLDLEGVGSRRARVYRMD
;
A
#
# COMPACT_ATOMS: atom_id res chain seq x y z
N ASN A 1 11.04 25.13 -9.03
CA ASN A 1 11.32 24.05 -9.99
C ASN A 1 10.11 23.13 -10.01
N ALA A 2 9.00 23.60 -10.60
CA ALA A 2 7.66 22.96 -10.52
C ALA A 2 7.33 22.12 -11.77
N GLN A 3 8.33 21.89 -12.62
CA GLN A 3 8.23 21.08 -13.83
C GLN A 3 8.98 19.79 -13.55
N LEU A 4 8.30 18.64 -13.75
CA LEU A 4 8.72 17.26 -13.47
C LEU A 4 8.23 16.65 -12.13
N MET A 5 6.95 16.79 -11.80
CA MET A 5 6.24 15.63 -11.23
C MET A 5 5.27 15.19 -12.31
N HIS A 6 5.67 14.23 -13.13
CA HIS A 6 4.74 13.60 -14.07
C HIS A 6 3.51 13.13 -13.27
N ALA A 7 2.32 13.55 -13.71
CA ALA A 7 1.11 12.89 -13.27
C ALA A 7 1.19 11.45 -13.75
N TYR A 8 1.18 10.50 -12.81
CA TYR A 8 1.16 9.08 -13.13
C TYR A 8 -0.29 8.66 -13.29
N ASP A 9 -0.59 7.87 -14.32
CA ASP A 9 -1.93 7.29 -14.49
C ASP A 9 -2.23 6.25 -13.39
N VAL A 10 -1.18 5.55 -12.92
CA VAL A 10 -1.27 4.52 -11.88
C VAL A 10 -0.14 4.70 -10.88
N VAL A 11 -0.45 4.60 -9.59
CA VAL A 11 0.54 4.57 -8.50
C VAL A 11 0.36 3.30 -7.69
N LEU A 12 1.46 2.56 -7.50
CA LEU A 12 1.49 1.33 -6.73
C LEU A 12 2.26 1.55 -5.43
N GLY A 13 1.62 1.24 -4.30
CA GLY A 13 2.25 1.16 -2.99
C GLY A 13 2.31 -0.29 -2.54
N SER A 14 3.44 -0.74 -2.01
CA SER A 14 3.54 -2.04 -1.37
C SER A 14 4.43 -1.92 -0.16
N ASP A 15 4.00 -2.56 0.93
CA ASP A 15 4.85 -2.79 2.09
C ASP A 15 5.41 -1.47 2.67
N LEU A 16 4.51 -0.52 2.90
CA LEU A 16 4.86 0.84 3.32
C LEU A 16 4.82 0.99 4.84
N SER A 17 3.80 0.43 5.49
CA SER A 17 3.37 0.77 6.84
C SER A 17 4.14 0.08 7.98
N TYR A 18 5.47 0.05 7.86
CA TYR A 18 6.38 -0.57 8.84
C TYR A 18 6.58 0.25 10.11
N GLU A 19 6.59 1.58 9.98
CA GLU A 19 6.94 2.48 11.06
C GLU A 19 5.82 3.48 11.34
N ARG A 20 5.46 3.63 12.63
CA ARG A 20 4.39 4.54 13.06
C ARG A 20 4.59 5.97 12.59
N ALA A 21 5.82 6.46 12.59
CA ALA A 21 6.14 7.85 12.26
C ALA A 21 6.07 8.11 10.74
N VAL A 22 6.38 7.10 9.93
CA VAL A 22 6.51 7.25 8.46
C VAL A 22 5.22 6.87 7.73
N SER A 23 4.43 5.94 8.27
CA SER A 23 3.18 5.46 7.66
C SER A 23 2.21 6.59 7.27
N PRO A 24 1.99 7.62 8.10
CA PRO A 24 1.10 8.74 7.73
C PRO A 24 1.64 9.57 6.55
N LEU A 25 2.97 9.72 6.43
CA LEU A 25 3.58 10.47 5.34
C LEU A 25 3.44 9.72 4.01
N GLN A 26 3.67 8.40 4.02
CA GLN A 26 3.45 7.55 2.84
C GLN A 26 1.98 7.60 2.41
N ARG A 27 1.05 7.50 3.36
CA ARG A 27 -0.40 7.62 3.10
C ARG A 27 -0.75 8.96 2.44
N ALA A 28 -0.24 10.07 2.98
CA ALA A 28 -0.51 11.40 2.43
C ALA A 28 0.01 11.55 0.97
N LEU A 29 1.15 10.94 0.63
CA LEU A 29 1.67 10.96 -0.73
C LEU A 29 0.77 10.19 -1.71
N LEU A 30 0.21 9.07 -1.28
CA LEU A 30 -0.73 8.27 -2.07
C LEU A 30 -2.06 9.02 -2.28
N GLU A 31 -2.59 9.65 -1.23
CA GLU A 31 -3.78 10.50 -1.31
C GLU A 31 -3.58 11.68 -2.26
N GLN A 32 -2.40 12.31 -2.22
CA GLN A 32 -2.06 13.37 -3.17
C GLN A 32 -1.97 12.86 -4.62
N ALA A 33 -1.53 11.62 -4.85
CA ALA A 33 -1.52 11.03 -6.19
C ALA A 33 -2.93 10.75 -6.67
N HIS A 34 -3.78 10.17 -5.82
CA HIS A 34 -5.19 9.94 -6.11
C HIS A 34 -5.93 11.25 -6.42
N ALA A 35 -5.72 12.31 -5.61
CA ALA A 35 -6.30 13.63 -5.84
C ALA A 35 -5.85 14.28 -7.16
N ARG A 36 -4.73 13.83 -7.76
CA ARG A 36 -4.27 14.25 -9.10
C ARG A 36 -4.80 13.36 -10.23
N GLY A 37 -5.65 12.39 -9.93
CA GLY A 37 -6.32 11.52 -10.91
C GLY A 37 -5.67 10.15 -11.12
N ALA A 38 -4.68 9.76 -10.32
CA ALA A 38 -4.06 8.43 -10.44
C ALA A 38 -4.97 7.32 -9.88
N ASP A 39 -5.00 6.15 -10.54
CA ASP A 39 -5.49 4.91 -9.92
C ASP A 39 -4.43 4.44 -8.91
N VAL A 40 -4.79 4.44 -7.62
CA VAL A 40 -3.86 4.11 -6.54
C VAL A 40 -4.17 2.74 -5.99
N LEU A 41 -3.22 1.81 -6.13
CA LEU A 41 -3.32 0.45 -5.61
C LEU A 41 -2.28 0.24 -4.50
N ILE A 42 -2.71 -0.36 -3.39
CA ILE A 42 -1.87 -0.59 -2.22
C ILE A 42 -1.93 -2.06 -1.84
N ALA A 43 -0.78 -2.71 -1.75
CA ALA A 43 -0.66 -4.07 -1.24
C ALA A 43 -0.11 -4.07 0.19
N ASP A 44 -0.80 -4.74 1.11
CA ASP A 44 -0.37 -4.89 2.50
C ASP A 44 -0.61 -6.31 3.02
N ALA A 45 0.30 -6.82 3.85
CA ALA A 45 0.27 -8.17 4.42
C ALA A 45 0.00 -8.17 5.94
N GLY A 46 -0.80 -7.21 6.42
CA GLY A 46 -1.20 -7.07 7.83
C GLY A 46 -0.20 -6.28 8.67
N ARG A 47 0.39 -5.21 8.12
CA ARG A 47 1.32 -4.36 8.87
C ARG A 47 0.58 -3.60 9.97
N THR A 48 1.21 -3.51 11.14
CA THR A 48 0.59 -2.93 12.35
C THR A 48 0.13 -1.48 12.17
N TYR A 49 0.77 -0.72 11.29
CA TYR A 49 0.44 0.69 11.05
C TYR A 49 -0.29 0.94 9.73
N PHE A 50 -0.74 -0.12 9.06
CA PHE A 50 -1.57 0.01 7.87
C PHE A 50 -2.96 0.50 8.25
N ASP A 51 -3.44 1.54 7.57
CA ASP A 51 -4.77 2.12 7.76
C ASP A 51 -5.58 1.97 6.48
N GLU A 52 -6.59 1.10 6.53
CA GLU A 52 -7.45 0.79 5.39
C GLU A 52 -8.63 1.75 5.20
N ARG A 53 -8.79 2.78 6.05
CA ARG A 53 -9.86 3.76 5.89
C ARG A 53 -9.78 4.44 4.53
N GLY A 54 -10.91 4.59 3.84
CA GLY A 54 -10.95 5.17 2.49
C GLY A 54 -10.32 4.29 1.41
N LEU A 55 -10.09 3.01 1.71
CA LEU A 55 -9.65 2.03 0.73
C LEU A 55 -10.70 0.94 0.54
N VAL A 56 -10.82 0.44 -0.68
CA VAL A 56 -11.65 -0.70 -1.05
C VAL A 56 -10.74 -1.88 -1.35
N GLN A 57 -10.88 -2.98 -0.61
CA GLN A 57 -10.15 -4.22 -0.95
C GLN A 57 -10.64 -4.77 -2.28
N ILE A 58 -9.73 -5.01 -3.22
CA ILE A 58 -10.05 -5.52 -4.57
C ILE A 58 -9.46 -6.92 -4.84
N ALA A 59 -8.48 -7.36 -4.06
CA ALA A 59 -7.94 -8.71 -4.15
C ALA A 59 -7.34 -9.19 -2.82
N GLU A 60 -7.21 -10.50 -2.66
CA GLU A 60 -6.51 -11.14 -1.55
C GLU A 60 -5.75 -12.36 -2.09
N TYR A 61 -4.55 -12.58 -1.57
CA TYR A 61 -3.66 -13.66 -1.95
C TYR A 61 -3.09 -14.30 -0.68
N GLU A 62 -3.09 -15.63 -0.64
CA GLU A 62 -2.32 -16.40 0.32
C GLU A 62 -1.01 -16.82 -0.34
N ILE A 63 0.12 -16.39 0.26
CA ILE A 63 1.46 -16.56 -0.28
C ILE A 63 2.22 -17.49 0.65
N GLU A 64 2.67 -18.63 0.14
CA GLU A 64 3.56 -19.53 0.88
C GLU A 64 4.89 -18.83 1.16
N VAL A 65 5.36 -18.93 2.40
CA VAL A 65 6.63 -18.32 2.81
C VAL A 65 7.48 -19.30 3.62
N PRO A 66 8.81 -19.17 3.63
CA PRO A 66 9.67 -20.08 4.37
C PRO A 66 9.40 -19.98 5.89
N LEU A 67 8.92 -21.08 6.49
CA LEU A 67 8.58 -21.14 7.90
C LEU A 67 9.75 -20.73 8.80
N ASP A 68 10.96 -21.18 8.46
CA ASP A 68 12.18 -20.92 9.25
C ASP A 68 12.58 -19.45 9.28
N LEU A 69 12.22 -18.68 8.25
CA LEU A 69 12.55 -17.25 8.13
C LEU A 69 11.44 -16.35 8.69
N GLU A 70 10.18 -16.70 8.38
CA GLU A 70 9.03 -15.82 8.60
C GLU A 70 8.21 -16.18 9.84
N GLY A 71 8.45 -17.35 10.44
CA GLY A 71 7.73 -17.87 11.62
C GLY A 71 6.29 -18.34 11.32
N VAL A 72 5.84 -18.22 10.07
CA VAL A 72 4.53 -18.66 9.58
C VAL A 72 4.72 -19.37 8.23
N GLY A 73 3.83 -20.30 7.89
CA GLY A 73 3.90 -21.03 6.61
C GLY A 73 3.26 -20.28 5.42
N SER A 74 2.39 -19.31 5.72
CA SER A 74 1.77 -18.45 4.72
C SER A 74 1.57 -17.03 5.24
N ARG A 75 1.56 -16.07 4.31
CA ARG A 75 1.19 -14.67 4.54
C ARG A 75 -0.04 -14.34 3.70
N ARG A 76 -0.99 -13.64 4.29
CA ARG A 76 -2.16 -13.11 3.60
C ARG A 76 -1.87 -11.68 3.16
N ALA A 77 -1.71 -11.47 1.87
CA ALA A 77 -1.56 -10.14 1.27
C ALA A 77 -2.88 -9.69 0.65
N ARG A 78 -3.30 -8.47 0.94
CA ARG A 78 -4.49 -7.85 0.36
C ARG A 78 -4.08 -6.70 -0.54
N VAL A 79 -4.80 -6.53 -1.63
CA VAL A 79 -4.67 -5.38 -2.52
C VAL A 79 -5.90 -4.51 -2.36
N TYR A 80 -5.66 -3.23 -2.18
CA TYR A 80 -6.67 -2.21 -1.98
C TYR A 80 -6.56 -1.16 -3.07
N ARG A 81 -7.71 -0.59 -3.46
CA ARG A 81 -7.80 0.61 -4.29
C ARG A 81 -8.25 1.78 -3.43
N MET A 82 -7.70 2.98 -3.68
CA MET A 82 -8.16 4.21 -3.06
C MET A 82 -9.39 4.76 -3.81
N ASP A 83 -10.44 5.15 -3.06
CA ASP A 83 -11.71 5.68 -3.55
C ASP A 83 -12.02 7.05 -2.93
#